data_AF-A0AAT9RAK7-F1
#
_entry.id   AF-A0AAT9RAK7-F1
#
_cell.length_a   1.000
_cell.length_b   1.000
_cell.length_c   1.000
_cell.angle_alpha   90.00
_cell.angle_beta   90.00
_cell.angle_gamma   90.00
#
_symmetry.space_group_name_H-M   'P 1'
#
loop_
_entity.id
_entity.type
_entity.pdbx_description
1 polymer ?
#
loop_
_entity_poly.entity_id
_entity_poly.type
_entity_poly.pdbx_seq_one_letter_code
_entity_poly.pdbx_strand_id
1 'polypeptide(L)'
;MSTIATIAAGSSGLTDMQQKLIIGLASAFVGVFGTLLVHFLKVRQEPRKRISWDSDTKPGLDNIDPELRDELRISYNGTRVYNLFSARYRLANSGNTVIKDQRVRFSIPDGVQLLNLIPAPDPEPELGVERSPESSDSEIIYTIGQLERGEEVGFSLVLDGENARQWKVKTSNKEGDVEVDQRGSQRNAEDRAHVVPFLASLFFLFAVPSVISGLTFDSALGDALASLARIALLLFSLLHLFPALRLIRDTWFSGRQARVGYDIAGDHIDFNGSTFHGPVTGKQDVRNREEEPSVQ
;
A
#
# COMPACT_ATOMS: atom_id res chain seq x y z
N MET A 1 -37.10 17.41 -4.93
CA MET A 1 -37.81 16.34 -5.65
C MET A 1 -38.53 17.02 -6.81
N SER A 2 -38.37 16.75 -8.09
CA SER A 2 -37.82 15.64 -8.84
C SER A 2 -37.31 16.23 -10.17
N THR A 3 -36.00 16.20 -10.39
CA THR A 3 -35.38 16.54 -11.68
C THR A 3 -34.99 15.23 -12.36
N ILE A 4 -36.00 14.42 -12.69
CA ILE A 4 -35.85 13.33 -13.65
C ILE A 4 -36.27 13.89 -15.01
N ALA A 5 -35.32 13.80 -15.93
CA ALA A 5 -35.30 14.44 -17.23
C ALA A 5 -36.59 14.26 -18.03
N THR A 6 -37.13 15.40 -18.49
CA THR A 6 -38.05 15.49 -19.61
C THR A 6 -37.27 15.20 -20.90
N ILE A 7 -37.06 13.91 -21.21
CA ILE A 7 -36.71 13.46 -22.56
C ILE A 7 -38.03 13.06 -23.24
N ALA A 8 -38.84 14.05 -23.63
CA ALA A 8 -39.91 13.85 -24.60
C ALA A 8 -40.43 15.20 -25.09
N ALA A 9 -40.62 15.27 -26.41
CA ALA A 9 -41.34 16.29 -27.18
C ALA A 9 -40.50 17.37 -27.89
N GLY A 10 -39.65 16.91 -28.81
CA GLY A 10 -39.26 17.63 -30.03
C GLY A 10 -39.28 16.66 -31.21
N SER A 11 -40.47 16.25 -31.66
CA SER A 11 -40.63 15.29 -32.76
C SER A 11 -40.44 15.97 -34.12
N SER A 12 -39.21 16.36 -34.44
CA SER A 12 -38.73 16.30 -35.82
C SER A 12 -38.35 14.85 -36.04
N GLY A 13 -39.20 14.10 -36.76
CA GLY A 13 -39.09 12.65 -36.86
C GLY A 13 -37.71 12.21 -37.34
N LEU A 14 -36.93 11.61 -36.44
CA LEU A 14 -35.73 10.87 -36.81
C LEU A 14 -36.12 9.89 -37.91
N THR A 15 -35.32 9.81 -38.96
CA THR A 15 -35.54 8.82 -40.01
C THR A 15 -35.47 7.41 -39.41
N ASP A 16 -36.23 6.45 -39.96
CA ASP A 16 -36.21 5.04 -39.50
C ASP A 16 -34.78 4.48 -39.42
N MET A 17 -33.91 4.90 -40.35
CA MET A 17 -32.49 4.57 -40.34
C MET A 17 -31.75 5.14 -39.12
N GLN A 18 -31.97 6.40 -38.76
CA GLN A 18 -31.36 7.02 -37.58
C GLN A 18 -31.85 6.37 -36.29
N GLN A 19 -33.14 6.04 -36.19
CA GLN A 19 -33.69 5.34 -35.04
C GLN A 19 -33.05 3.96 -34.87
N LYS A 20 -32.94 3.18 -35.95
CA LYS A 20 -32.25 1.88 -35.94
C LYS A 20 -30.78 2.00 -35.55
N LEU A 21 -30.08 3.02 -36.03
CA LEU A 21 -28.69 3.29 -35.67
C LEU A 21 -28.54 3.59 -34.17
N ILE A 22 -29.39 4.47 -33.62
CA ILE A 22 -29.38 4.83 -32.19
C ILE A 22 -29.66 3.60 -31.32
N ILE A 23 -30.67 2.80 -31.68
CA ILE A 23 -31.00 1.56 -30.96
C ILE A 23 -29.81 0.60 -31.02
N GLY A 24 -29.22 0.38 -32.21
CA GLY A 24 -28.06 -0.49 -32.37
C GLY A 24 -26.87 -0.03 -31.53
N LEU A 25 -26.59 1.27 -31.49
CA LEU A 25 -25.50 1.84 -30.70
C LEU A 25 -25.77 1.69 -29.19
N ALA A 26 -26.98 1.98 -28.74
CA ALA A 26 -27.39 1.81 -27.35
C ALA A 26 -27.29 0.33 -26.91
N SER A 27 -27.73 -0.61 -27.75
CA SER A 27 -27.62 -2.05 -27.47
C SER A 27 -26.17 -2.51 -27.40
N ALA A 28 -25.30 -2.06 -28.33
CA ALA A 28 -23.87 -2.37 -28.28
C ALA A 28 -23.23 -1.82 -26.99
N PHE A 29 -23.64 -0.63 -26.58
CA PHE A 29 -23.16 0.01 -25.35
C PHE A 29 -23.54 -0.80 -24.11
N VAL A 30 -24.82 -1.18 -23.98
CA VAL A 30 -25.29 -2.05 -22.88
C VAL A 30 -24.54 -3.38 -22.88
N GLY A 31 -24.29 -3.98 -24.06
CA GLY A 31 -23.52 -5.21 -24.18
C GLY A 31 -22.10 -5.10 -23.64
N VAL A 32 -21.33 -4.11 -24.11
CA VAL A 32 -19.94 -3.90 -23.68
C VAL A 32 -19.85 -3.63 -22.18
N PHE A 33 -20.70 -2.73 -21.66
CA PHE A 33 -20.68 -2.38 -20.23
C PHE A 33 -21.17 -3.54 -19.36
N GLY A 34 -22.17 -4.31 -19.82
CA GLY A 34 -22.60 -5.53 -19.16
C GLY A 34 -21.46 -6.54 -19.05
N THR A 35 -20.73 -6.79 -20.14
CA THR A 35 -19.57 -7.71 -20.12
C THR A 35 -18.45 -7.20 -19.22
N LEU A 36 -18.10 -5.92 -19.28
CA LEU A 36 -17.09 -5.32 -18.40
C LEU A 36 -17.48 -5.45 -16.93
N LEU A 37 -18.75 -5.16 -16.59
CA LEU A 37 -19.26 -5.30 -15.23
C LEU A 37 -19.14 -6.76 -14.75
N VAL A 38 -19.54 -7.73 -15.57
CA VAL A 38 -19.39 -9.16 -15.26
C VAL A 38 -17.92 -9.52 -15.06
N HIS A 39 -17.02 -9.02 -15.90
CA HIS A 39 -15.58 -9.26 -15.75
C HIS A 39 -15.04 -8.70 -14.43
N PHE A 40 -15.41 -7.46 -14.07
CA PHE A 40 -15.03 -6.85 -12.79
C PHE A 40 -15.57 -7.63 -11.59
N LEU A 41 -16.79 -8.16 -11.67
CA LEU A 41 -17.36 -9.02 -10.64
C LEU A 41 -16.62 -10.36 -10.56
N LYS A 42 -16.23 -10.93 -11.70
CA LYS A 42 -15.54 -12.23 -11.77
C LYS A 42 -14.11 -12.16 -11.21
N VAL A 43 -13.36 -11.09 -11.51
CA VAL A 43 -12.00 -10.91 -10.97
C VAL A 43 -11.99 -10.89 -9.44
N ARG A 44 -13.07 -10.45 -8.79
CA ARG A 44 -13.21 -10.48 -7.32
C ARG A 44 -13.55 -11.87 -6.74
N GLN A 45 -13.98 -12.80 -7.59
CA GLN A 45 -14.42 -14.14 -7.17
C GLN A 45 -13.34 -15.21 -7.31
N GLU A 46 -12.25 -14.94 -8.03
CA GLU A 46 -11.13 -15.89 -8.11
C GLU A 46 -10.51 -16.09 -6.73
N PRO A 47 -10.34 -17.34 -6.25
CA PRO A 47 -9.76 -17.61 -4.94
C PRO A 47 -8.32 -17.11 -4.91
N ARG A 48 -8.02 -16.20 -3.98
CA ARG A 48 -6.73 -15.55 -3.78
C ARG A 48 -6.41 -15.49 -2.29
N LYS A 49 -5.29 -16.09 -1.92
CA LYS A 49 -4.68 -15.92 -0.60
C LYS A 49 -3.75 -14.73 -0.66
N ARG A 50 -4.11 -13.67 0.04
CA ARG A 50 -3.31 -12.45 0.11
C ARG A 50 -3.25 -11.92 1.52
N ILE A 51 -2.04 -11.60 1.95
CA ILE A 51 -1.76 -10.94 3.21
C ILE A 51 -1.35 -9.51 2.93
N SER A 52 -1.96 -8.59 3.66
CA SER A 52 -1.48 -7.21 3.75
C SER A 52 -0.83 -6.98 5.11
N TRP A 53 0.31 -6.30 5.17
CA TRP A 53 0.96 -5.97 6.45
C TRP A 53 1.34 -4.51 6.58
N ASP A 54 1.36 -3.99 7.79
CA ASP A 54 1.85 -2.67 8.14
C ASP A 54 2.74 -2.71 9.37
N SER A 55 3.75 -1.85 9.39
CA SER A 55 4.65 -1.69 10.52
C SER A 55 4.85 -0.23 10.84
N ASP A 56 4.87 0.10 12.13
CA ASP A 56 5.15 1.44 12.64
C ASP A 56 6.17 1.30 13.78
N THR A 57 7.13 2.21 13.88
CA THR A 57 8.13 2.23 14.96
C THR A 57 8.30 3.64 15.47
N LYS A 58 8.04 3.82 16.77
CA LYS A 58 8.07 5.12 17.43
C LYS A 58 9.08 5.11 18.58
N PRO A 59 9.87 6.18 18.75
CA PRO A 59 10.61 6.39 19.98
C PRO A 59 9.66 6.39 21.17
N GLY A 60 10.01 5.71 22.26
CA GLY A 60 9.20 5.67 23.47
C GLY A 60 9.06 7.05 24.13
N LEU A 61 10.02 7.94 23.90
CA LEU A 61 10.08 9.29 24.47
C LEU A 61 9.91 10.41 23.43
N ASP A 62 9.19 10.17 22.33
CA ASP A 62 9.10 11.11 21.21
C ASP A 62 8.53 12.50 21.60
N ASN A 63 7.78 12.57 22.70
CA ASN A 63 7.17 13.81 23.22
C ASN A 63 7.92 14.46 24.39
N ILE A 64 9.11 13.96 24.76
CA ILE A 64 9.92 14.55 25.84
C ILE A 64 10.96 15.49 25.22
N ASP A 65 11.14 16.66 25.86
CA ASP A 65 12.19 17.62 25.54
C ASP A 65 13.56 16.91 25.41
N PRO A 66 14.29 17.10 24.30
CA PRO A 66 15.62 16.53 24.12
C PRO A 66 16.58 16.79 25.30
N GLU A 67 16.53 17.97 25.93
CA GLU A 67 17.41 18.31 27.06
C GLU A 67 17.08 17.46 28.29
N LEU A 68 15.80 17.17 28.54
CA LEU A 68 15.38 16.32 29.65
C LEU A 68 15.64 14.83 29.38
N ARG A 69 15.71 14.43 28.10
CA ARG A 69 15.88 13.01 27.72
C ARG A 69 17.17 12.42 28.29
N ASP A 70 18.25 13.19 28.31
CA ASP A 70 19.58 12.74 28.78
C ASP A 70 19.67 12.65 30.32
N GLU A 71 18.81 13.39 31.03
CA GLU A 71 18.74 13.36 32.50
C GLU A 71 17.82 12.26 33.04
N LEU A 72 16.89 11.77 32.22
CA LEU A 72 15.90 10.78 32.62
C LEU A 72 16.47 9.37 32.62
N ARG A 73 16.22 8.65 33.72
CA ARG A 73 16.46 7.21 33.81
C ARG A 73 15.15 6.47 33.54
N ILE A 74 15.09 5.80 32.39
CA ILE A 74 13.96 4.94 32.05
C ILE A 74 14.26 3.53 32.53
N SER A 75 13.24 2.88 33.09
CA SER A 75 13.26 1.45 33.34
C SER A 75 12.01 0.79 32.78
N TYR A 76 12.16 -0.43 32.27
CA TYR A 76 11.08 -1.29 31.81
C TYR A 76 11.10 -2.58 32.63
N ASN A 77 10.01 -2.87 33.34
CA ASN A 77 9.92 -4.01 34.27
C ASN A 77 11.14 -4.12 35.21
N GLY A 78 11.60 -2.99 35.75
CA GLY A 78 12.75 -2.93 36.66
C GLY A 78 14.13 -3.02 36.01
N THR A 79 14.20 -3.23 34.69
CA THR A 79 15.46 -3.22 33.93
C THR A 79 15.72 -1.82 33.39
N ARG A 80 16.94 -1.30 33.57
CA ARG A 80 17.33 0.00 33.00
C ARG A 80 17.42 -0.11 31.49
N VAL A 81 16.83 0.85 30.78
CA VAL A 81 16.82 0.91 29.31
C VAL A 81 17.42 2.25 28.86
N TYR A 82 18.05 2.28 27.69
CA TYR A 82 18.73 3.48 27.19
C TYR A 82 17.93 4.15 26.07
N ASN A 83 17.49 3.36 25.09
CA ASN A 83 16.85 3.81 23.87
C ASN A 83 15.59 2.99 23.63
N LEU A 84 14.51 3.35 24.33
CA LEU A 84 13.24 2.65 24.25
C LEU A 84 12.51 2.96 22.94
N PHE A 85 12.10 1.93 22.20
CA PHE A 85 11.23 2.02 21.04
C PHE A 85 10.00 1.14 21.19
N SER A 86 8.85 1.64 20.73
CA SER A 86 7.64 0.86 20.55
C SER A 86 7.42 0.64 19.07
N ALA A 87 7.46 -0.62 18.65
CA ALA A 87 7.10 -1.00 17.30
C ALA A 87 5.77 -1.77 17.28
N ARG A 88 5.00 -1.58 16.23
CA ARG A 88 3.75 -2.31 15.97
C ARG A 88 3.85 -2.95 14.61
N TYR A 89 3.47 -4.20 14.53
CA TYR A 89 3.32 -4.93 13.28
C TYR A 89 1.90 -5.46 13.19
N ARG A 90 1.25 -5.31 12.03
CA ARG A 90 -0.09 -5.81 11.79
C ARG A 90 -0.11 -6.60 10.50
N LEU A 91 -0.82 -7.70 10.53
CA LEU A 91 -0.95 -8.65 9.45
C LEU A 91 -2.43 -8.93 9.26
N ALA A 92 -2.96 -8.75 8.05
CA ALA A 92 -4.38 -8.99 7.76
C ALA A 92 -4.56 -9.85 6.51
N ASN A 93 -5.55 -10.75 6.53
CA ASN A 93 -5.96 -11.46 5.32
C ASN A 93 -6.79 -10.53 4.46
N SER A 94 -6.16 -10.02 3.40
CA SER A 94 -6.77 -9.15 2.39
C SER A 94 -7.31 -9.91 1.17
N GLY A 95 -7.09 -11.22 1.13
CA GLY A 95 -7.61 -12.12 0.11
C GLY A 95 -9.09 -12.43 0.28
N ASN A 96 -9.58 -13.42 -0.46
CA ASN A 96 -10.96 -13.90 -0.36
C ASN A 96 -11.05 -15.38 0.05
N THR A 97 -9.94 -15.99 0.44
CA THR A 97 -9.85 -17.36 0.96
C THR A 97 -9.15 -17.36 2.31
N VAL A 98 -9.50 -18.35 3.15
CA VAL A 98 -8.82 -18.59 4.44
C VAL A 98 -7.34 -18.90 4.22
N ILE A 99 -6.49 -18.41 5.12
CA ILE A 99 -5.05 -18.69 5.14
C ILE A 99 -4.75 -19.46 6.43
N LYS A 100 -3.98 -20.54 6.32
CA LYS A 100 -3.63 -21.40 7.46
C LYS A 100 -2.12 -21.48 7.65
N ASP A 101 -1.68 -21.77 8.86
CA ASP A 101 -0.26 -21.98 9.21
C ASP A 101 0.67 -20.83 8.77
N GLN A 102 0.21 -19.59 8.91
CA GLN A 102 0.99 -18.43 8.53
C GLN A 102 2.07 -18.15 9.57
N ARG A 103 3.35 -18.19 9.16
CA ARG A 103 4.47 -17.86 10.05
C ARG A 103 4.88 -16.40 9.90
N VAL A 104 5.20 -15.76 11.01
CA VAL A 104 5.76 -14.42 11.10
C VAL A 104 7.05 -14.50 11.89
N ARG A 105 8.17 -14.16 11.26
CA ARG A 105 9.49 -14.11 11.88
C ARG A 105 9.93 -12.67 12.05
N PHE A 106 10.19 -12.27 13.28
CA PHE A 106 10.81 -11.01 13.65
C PHE A 106 12.31 -11.22 13.82
N SER A 107 13.13 -10.46 13.10
CA SER A 107 14.57 -10.43 13.23
C SER A 107 14.98 -9.16 13.96
N ILE A 108 15.58 -9.34 15.14
CA ILE A 108 16.08 -8.26 16.00
C ILE A 108 17.56 -8.03 15.66
N PRO A 109 17.98 -6.80 15.36
CA PRO A 109 19.35 -6.51 14.97
C PRO A 109 20.31 -6.61 16.17
N ASP A 110 21.59 -6.79 15.88
CA ASP A 110 22.63 -6.86 16.92
C ASP A 110 22.70 -5.56 17.73
N GLY A 111 22.96 -5.70 19.04
CA GLY A 111 23.00 -4.58 19.97
C GLY A 111 21.62 -4.01 20.34
N VAL A 112 20.53 -4.64 19.89
CA VAL A 112 19.16 -4.32 20.31
C VAL A 112 18.63 -5.44 21.20
N GLN A 113 18.12 -5.06 22.36
CA GLN A 113 17.45 -5.97 23.27
C GLN A 113 15.93 -5.94 23.02
N LEU A 114 15.34 -7.10 22.79
CA LEU A 114 13.89 -7.25 22.80
C LEU A 114 13.40 -7.36 24.23
N LEU A 115 12.75 -6.30 24.73
CA LEU A 115 12.22 -6.25 26.09
C LEU A 115 10.87 -6.94 26.21
N ASN A 116 10.02 -6.80 25.19
CA ASN A 116 8.72 -7.44 25.15
C ASN A 116 8.23 -7.62 23.72
N LEU A 117 7.57 -8.74 23.44
CA LEU A 117 6.85 -8.97 22.19
C LEU A 117 5.61 -9.79 22.51
N ILE A 118 4.45 -9.19 22.30
CA ILE A 118 3.15 -9.80 22.55
C ILE A 118 2.22 -9.56 21.37
N PRO A 119 1.32 -10.52 21.06
CA PRO A 119 0.14 -10.23 20.27
C PRO A 119 -0.67 -9.09 20.90
N ALA A 120 -1.06 -8.11 20.10
CA ALA A 120 -1.81 -6.92 20.55
C ALA A 120 -2.71 -6.36 19.43
N PRO A 121 -4.04 -6.31 19.60
CA PRO A 121 -4.82 -6.79 20.76
C PRO A 121 -4.68 -8.29 21.01
N ASP A 122 -5.16 -8.77 22.16
CA ASP A 122 -5.19 -10.21 22.46
C ASP A 122 -5.99 -10.92 21.35
N PRO A 123 -5.36 -11.83 20.58
CA PRO A 123 -5.99 -12.44 19.43
C PRO A 123 -7.11 -13.39 19.87
N GLU A 124 -8.15 -13.50 19.04
CA GLU A 124 -9.20 -14.49 19.24
C GLU A 124 -8.59 -15.91 19.25
N PRO A 125 -8.98 -16.80 20.18
CA PRO A 125 -8.40 -18.14 20.30
C PRO A 125 -8.44 -18.95 18.99
N GLU A 126 -9.46 -18.72 18.17
CA GLU A 126 -9.69 -19.35 16.88
C GLU A 126 -8.58 -19.07 15.86
N LEU A 127 -7.85 -17.96 16.01
CA LEU A 127 -6.71 -17.61 15.16
C LEU A 127 -5.50 -18.52 15.40
N GLY A 128 -5.43 -19.18 16.57
CA GLY A 128 -4.34 -20.10 16.91
C GLY A 128 -2.96 -19.43 16.87
N VAL A 129 -2.83 -18.23 17.43
CA VAL A 129 -1.57 -17.49 17.45
C VAL A 129 -0.65 -18.05 18.53
N GLU A 130 0.40 -18.74 18.12
CA GLU A 130 1.34 -19.42 19.02
C GLU A 130 2.78 -19.02 18.73
N ARG A 131 3.58 -18.85 19.78
CA ARG A 131 5.02 -18.65 19.64
C ARG A 131 5.71 -19.98 19.37
N SER A 132 6.49 -20.04 18.30
CA SER A 132 7.22 -21.24 17.91
C SER A 132 8.37 -21.54 18.89
N PRO A 133 8.60 -22.82 19.23
CA PRO A 133 9.74 -23.23 20.07
C PRO A 133 11.10 -22.99 19.39
N GLU A 134 11.13 -22.78 18.07
CA GLU A 134 12.33 -22.41 17.31
C GLU A 134 12.77 -20.96 17.54
N SER A 135 12.03 -20.19 18.34
CA SER A 135 12.38 -18.80 18.65
C SER A 135 13.68 -18.73 19.46
N SER A 136 14.48 -17.72 19.15
CA SER A 136 15.68 -17.31 19.88
C SER A 136 15.57 -15.83 20.28
N ASP A 137 16.57 -15.28 20.95
CA ASP A 137 16.55 -13.86 21.35
C ASP A 137 16.65 -12.90 20.16
N SER A 138 17.31 -13.31 19.07
CA SER A 138 17.47 -12.52 17.84
C SER A 138 16.40 -12.82 16.79
N GLU A 139 15.79 -14.01 16.82
CA GLU A 139 14.72 -14.39 15.90
C GLU A 139 13.49 -14.91 16.66
N ILE A 140 12.41 -14.13 16.68
CA ILE A 140 11.15 -14.53 17.30
C ILE A 140 10.18 -14.97 16.22
N ILE A 141 9.62 -16.17 16.37
CA ILE A 141 8.73 -16.73 15.36
C ILE A 141 7.36 -16.99 15.98
N TYR A 142 6.32 -16.47 15.34
CA TYR A 142 4.93 -16.81 15.61
C TYR A 142 4.33 -17.61 14.46
N THR A 143 3.43 -18.53 14.79
CA THR A 143 2.56 -19.24 13.84
C THR A 143 1.14 -18.80 14.12
N ILE A 144 0.40 -18.46 13.06
CA ILE A 144 -1.03 -18.15 13.10
C ILE A 144 -1.71 -19.36 12.45
N GLY A 145 -2.47 -20.12 13.23
CA GLY A 145 -3.12 -21.34 12.78
C GLY A 145 -4.13 -21.09 11.66
N GLN A 146 -4.93 -20.04 11.79
CA GLN A 146 -5.97 -19.68 10.83
C GLN A 146 -6.19 -18.17 10.79
N LEU A 147 -6.44 -17.65 9.59
CA LEU A 147 -6.76 -16.25 9.35
C LEU A 147 -7.87 -16.18 8.29
N GLU A 148 -9.10 -15.96 8.73
CA GLU A 148 -10.27 -15.80 7.86
C GLU A 148 -10.22 -14.48 7.08
N ARG A 149 -11.11 -14.36 6.10
CA ARG A 149 -11.22 -13.16 5.27
C ARG A 149 -11.47 -11.91 6.12
N GLY A 150 -10.55 -10.96 6.04
CA GLY A 150 -10.67 -9.66 6.72
C GLY A 150 -10.19 -9.67 8.18
N GLU A 151 -9.82 -10.82 8.74
CA GLU A 151 -9.21 -10.90 10.07
C GLU A 151 -7.79 -10.35 10.06
N GLU A 152 -7.36 -9.87 11.23
CA GLU A 152 -6.03 -9.33 11.44
C GLU A 152 -5.41 -9.77 12.77
N VAL A 153 -4.09 -9.95 12.76
CA VAL A 153 -3.27 -10.19 13.94
C VAL A 153 -2.28 -9.05 14.07
N GLY A 154 -2.24 -8.44 15.25
CA GLY A 154 -1.28 -7.40 15.60
C GLY A 154 -0.23 -7.92 16.57
N PHE A 155 0.96 -7.34 16.51
CA PHE A 155 2.07 -7.59 17.41
C PHE A 155 2.60 -6.24 17.91
N SER A 156 2.84 -6.16 19.22
CA SER A 156 3.48 -5.02 19.86
C SER A 156 4.85 -5.42 20.36
N LEU A 157 5.87 -4.71 19.90
CA LEU A 157 7.26 -4.90 20.28
C LEU A 157 7.70 -3.72 21.13
N VAL A 158 8.49 -4.02 22.15
CA VAL A 158 9.22 -3.04 22.97
C VAL A 158 10.70 -3.39 22.86
N LEU A 159 11.48 -2.47 22.30
CA LEU A 159 12.88 -2.66 21.95
C LEU A 159 13.75 -1.65 22.71
N ASP A 160 14.97 -2.03 23.08
CA ASP A 160 16.01 -1.14 23.61
C ASP A 160 17.27 -1.20 22.74
N GLY A 161 17.76 -0.06 22.29
CA GLY A 161 19.03 0.07 21.56
C GLY A 161 18.97 1.07 20.41
N GLU A 162 20.14 1.57 19.99
CA GLU A 162 20.26 2.62 18.95
C GLU A 162 19.73 2.16 17.59
N ASN A 163 19.91 0.88 17.25
CA ASN A 163 19.48 0.29 15.98
C ASN A 163 18.07 -0.31 16.02
N ALA A 164 17.28 -0.02 17.07
CA ALA A 164 15.97 -0.64 17.27
C ALA A 164 14.96 -0.34 16.16
N ARG A 165 15.20 0.64 15.27
CA ARG A 165 14.39 0.90 14.07
C ARG A 165 14.63 -0.09 12.93
N GLN A 166 15.73 -0.85 12.96
CA GLN A 166 16.18 -1.72 11.87
C GLN A 166 15.68 -3.17 12.00
N TRP A 167 14.75 -3.44 12.91
CA TRP A 167 14.10 -4.75 12.99
C TRP A 167 13.43 -5.10 11.66
N LYS A 168 13.42 -6.38 11.32
CA LYS A 168 12.84 -6.87 10.08
C LYS A 168 11.78 -7.92 10.38
N VAL A 169 10.82 -8.02 9.48
CA VAL A 169 9.79 -9.05 9.54
C VAL A 169 9.78 -9.82 8.24
N LYS A 170 9.73 -11.13 8.35
CA LYS A 170 9.57 -12.04 7.22
C LYS A 170 8.38 -12.94 7.48
N THR A 171 7.45 -12.93 6.55
CA THR A 171 6.29 -13.83 6.57
C THR A 171 6.55 -15.02 5.65
N SER A 172 6.10 -16.21 6.05
CA SER A 172 6.17 -17.39 5.21
C SER A 172 4.98 -18.31 5.48
N ASN A 173 4.48 -18.95 4.44
CA ASN A 173 3.42 -19.94 4.53
C ASN A 173 3.93 -21.29 3.99
N LYS A 174 3.49 -22.41 4.59
CA LYS A 174 3.88 -23.76 4.11
C LYS A 174 3.30 -24.08 2.74
N GLU A 175 2.14 -23.54 2.40
CA GLU A 175 1.43 -23.79 1.15
C GLU A 175 2.06 -23.04 -0.04
N GLY A 176 2.83 -21.97 0.23
CA GLY A 176 3.62 -21.26 -0.77
C GLY A 176 2.83 -20.39 -1.75
N ASP A 177 1.51 -20.34 -1.64
CA ASP A 177 0.57 -19.66 -2.56
C ASP A 177 -0.02 -18.37 -1.96
N VAL A 178 0.64 -17.78 -0.96
CA VAL A 178 0.18 -16.57 -0.28
C VAL A 178 0.95 -15.36 -0.80
N GLU A 179 0.25 -14.46 -1.49
CA GLU A 179 0.79 -13.15 -1.86
C GLU A 179 0.95 -12.29 -0.61
N VAL A 180 2.10 -11.66 -0.41
CA VAL A 180 2.36 -10.80 0.76
C VAL A 180 2.70 -9.39 0.28
N ASP A 181 1.86 -8.44 0.67
CA ASP A 181 1.96 -7.05 0.25
C ASP A 181 1.95 -6.10 1.45
N GLN A 182 2.62 -4.96 1.36
CA GLN A 182 2.57 -3.94 2.40
C GLN A 182 1.30 -3.07 2.23
N ARG A 183 0.49 -2.95 3.29
CA ARG A 183 -0.87 -2.36 3.34
C ARG A 183 -0.96 -0.90 2.87
N GLY A 184 0.18 -0.22 2.74
CA GLY A 184 0.28 1.16 2.23
C GLY A 184 0.85 1.31 0.82
N SER A 185 1.80 0.48 0.39
CA SER A 185 2.47 0.67 -0.90
C SER A 185 1.60 0.23 -2.07
N GLN A 186 0.93 -0.92 -1.94
CA GLN A 186 0.10 -1.46 -3.01
C GLN A 186 -1.23 -0.72 -3.12
N ARG A 187 -1.86 -0.36 -1.99
CA ARG A 187 -3.11 0.42 -2.01
C ARG A 187 -2.91 1.80 -2.64
N ASN A 188 -1.82 2.47 -2.30
CA ASN A 188 -1.47 3.74 -2.92
C ASN A 188 -1.10 3.57 -4.40
N ALA A 189 -0.43 2.47 -4.78
CA ALA A 189 -0.11 2.19 -6.18
C ALA A 189 -1.37 1.88 -7.02
N GLU A 190 -2.28 1.08 -6.48
CA GLU A 190 -3.59 0.78 -7.08
C GLU A 190 -4.41 2.06 -7.22
N ASP A 191 -4.58 2.83 -6.14
CA ASP A 191 -5.32 4.09 -6.18
C ASP A 191 -4.69 5.08 -7.18
N ARG A 192 -3.35 5.16 -7.26
CA ARG A 192 -2.63 5.97 -8.28
C ARG A 192 -2.93 5.50 -9.71
N ALA A 193 -3.04 4.19 -9.94
CA ALA A 193 -3.35 3.65 -11.25
C ALA A 193 -4.74 4.10 -11.77
N HIS A 194 -5.66 4.47 -10.87
CA HIS A 194 -6.98 4.99 -11.23
C HIS A 194 -7.02 6.51 -11.45
N VAL A 195 -6.02 7.27 -10.99
CA VAL A 195 -6.02 8.74 -11.12
C VAL A 195 -5.94 9.20 -12.57
N VAL A 196 -5.02 8.64 -13.36
CA VAL A 196 -4.84 9.04 -14.77
C VAL A 196 -6.08 8.72 -15.61
N PRO A 197 -6.66 7.50 -15.56
CA PRO A 197 -7.91 7.20 -16.26
C PRO A 197 -9.06 8.12 -15.86
N PHE A 198 -9.17 8.48 -14.57
CA PHE A 198 -10.20 9.40 -14.09
C PHE A 198 -10.03 10.82 -14.67
N LEU A 199 -8.82 11.36 -14.66
CA LEU A 199 -8.56 12.70 -15.21
C LEU A 199 -8.73 12.73 -16.74
N ALA A 200 -8.27 11.68 -17.43
CA ALA A 200 -8.46 11.53 -18.86
C ALA A 200 -9.95 11.44 -19.22
N SER A 201 -10.73 10.66 -18.47
CA SER A 201 -12.16 10.53 -18.72
C SER A 201 -12.92 11.81 -18.43
N LEU A 202 -12.52 12.56 -17.40
CA LEU A 202 -13.08 13.88 -17.11
C LEU A 202 -12.77 14.87 -18.25
N PHE A 203 -11.54 14.88 -18.77
CA PHE A 203 -11.18 15.70 -19.93
C PHE A 203 -12.04 15.34 -21.16
N PHE A 204 -12.13 14.04 -21.49
CA PHE A 204 -12.91 13.58 -22.62
C PHE A 204 -14.41 13.83 -22.45
N LEU A 205 -14.94 13.78 -21.22
CA LEU A 205 -16.34 14.03 -20.92
C LEU A 205 -16.78 15.42 -21.40
N PHE A 206 -15.87 16.40 -21.39
CA PHE A 206 -16.14 17.75 -21.90
C PHE A 206 -15.72 17.94 -23.35
N ALA A 207 -14.58 17.38 -23.76
CA ALA A 207 -14.03 17.57 -25.11
C ALA A 207 -14.81 16.80 -26.19
N VAL A 208 -15.06 15.50 -26.00
CA VAL A 208 -15.62 14.62 -27.04
C VAL A 208 -17.04 15.02 -27.46
N PRO A 209 -17.99 15.26 -26.54
CA PRO A 209 -19.35 15.61 -26.93
C PRO A 209 -19.42 16.91 -27.74
N SER A 210 -18.57 17.88 -27.38
CA SER A 210 -18.49 19.17 -28.06
C SER A 210 -18.00 19.02 -29.51
N VAL A 211 -17.02 18.14 -29.73
CA VAL A 211 -16.49 17.81 -31.05
C VAL A 211 -17.52 17.03 -31.89
N ILE A 212 -18.24 16.07 -31.28
CA ILE A 212 -19.26 15.27 -31.98
C ILE A 212 -20.41 16.18 -32.46
N SER A 213 -20.97 17.00 -31.58
CA SER A 213 -22.05 17.93 -31.96
C SER A 213 -21.63 18.91 -33.06
N GLY A 214 -20.34 19.26 -33.14
CA GLY A 214 -19.81 20.16 -34.18
C GLY A 214 -19.47 19.51 -35.52
N LEU A 215 -19.22 18.19 -35.57
CA LEU A 215 -18.79 17.48 -36.78
C LEU A 215 -19.93 16.84 -37.57
N THR A 216 -21.07 16.58 -36.94
CA THR A 216 -22.20 15.92 -37.60
C THR A 216 -23.02 16.89 -38.42
N PHE A 217 -23.30 16.54 -39.68
CA PHE A 217 -24.12 17.34 -40.59
C PHE A 217 -25.60 17.45 -40.16
N ASP A 218 -26.07 16.57 -39.28
CA ASP A 218 -27.42 16.58 -38.71
C ASP A 218 -27.32 16.84 -37.20
N SER A 219 -27.95 17.93 -36.74
CA SER A 219 -27.91 18.36 -35.33
C SER A 219 -28.56 17.34 -34.41
N ALA A 220 -29.64 16.68 -34.82
CA ALA A 220 -30.36 15.73 -33.96
C ALA A 220 -29.54 14.46 -33.73
N LEU A 221 -28.89 13.96 -34.78
CA LEU A 221 -28.00 12.79 -34.68
C LEU A 221 -26.74 13.12 -33.88
N GLY A 222 -26.15 14.30 -34.12
CA GLY A 222 -25.02 14.82 -33.36
C GLY A 222 -25.27 14.87 -31.87
N ASP A 223 -26.40 15.47 -31.47
CA ASP A 223 -26.78 15.61 -30.07
C ASP A 223 -27.07 14.27 -29.39
N ALA A 224 -27.68 13.33 -30.12
CA ALA A 224 -27.90 11.97 -29.61
C ALA A 224 -26.56 11.24 -29.37
N LEU A 225 -25.63 11.29 -30.32
CA LEU A 225 -24.30 10.68 -30.20
C LEU A 225 -23.47 11.35 -29.10
N ALA A 226 -23.50 12.67 -29.01
CA ALA A 226 -22.84 13.43 -27.97
C ALA A 226 -23.38 13.07 -26.57
N SER A 227 -24.69 12.89 -26.44
CA SER A 227 -25.34 12.48 -25.18
C SER A 227 -24.93 11.06 -24.77
N LEU A 228 -24.89 10.12 -25.73
CA LEU A 228 -24.42 8.76 -25.47
C LEU A 228 -22.94 8.75 -25.05
N ALA A 229 -22.08 9.52 -25.72
CA ALA A 229 -20.68 9.68 -25.33
C ALA A 229 -20.53 10.29 -23.92
N ARG A 230 -21.38 11.26 -23.55
CA ARG A 230 -21.38 11.82 -22.19
C ARG A 230 -21.72 10.76 -21.14
N ILE A 231 -22.80 10.01 -21.34
CA ILE A 231 -23.22 8.96 -20.41
C ILE A 231 -22.11 7.91 -20.27
N ALA A 232 -21.50 7.54 -21.39
CA ALA A 232 -20.40 6.60 -21.43
C ALA A 232 -19.21 7.01 -20.56
N LEU A 233 -18.72 8.22 -20.80
CA LEU A 233 -17.57 8.78 -20.12
C LEU A 233 -17.86 9.07 -18.65
N LEU A 234 -19.11 9.44 -18.32
CA LEU A 234 -19.55 9.62 -16.95
C LEU A 234 -19.54 8.30 -16.19
N LEU A 235 -20.13 7.23 -16.74
CA LEU A 235 -20.10 5.90 -16.13
C LEU A 235 -18.68 5.38 -15.95
N PHE A 236 -17.82 5.55 -16.96
CA PHE A 236 -16.41 5.21 -16.86
C PHE A 236 -15.71 6.01 -15.76
N SER A 237 -15.93 7.33 -15.69
CA SER A 237 -15.34 8.20 -14.66
C SER A 237 -15.77 7.76 -13.25
N LEU A 238 -17.02 7.35 -13.06
CA LEU A 238 -17.53 6.87 -11.76
C LEU A 238 -16.77 5.64 -11.26
N LEU A 239 -16.33 4.74 -12.15
CA LEU A 239 -15.52 3.57 -11.77
C LEU A 239 -14.17 3.96 -11.16
N HIS A 240 -13.61 5.09 -11.58
CA HIS A 240 -12.31 5.58 -11.10
C HIS A 240 -12.40 6.68 -10.02
N LEU A 241 -13.60 7.23 -9.79
CA LEU A 241 -13.82 8.33 -8.85
C LEU A 241 -13.48 7.95 -7.41
N PHE A 242 -13.91 6.77 -6.95
CA PHE A 242 -13.75 6.37 -5.55
C PHE A 242 -12.27 6.19 -5.14
N PRO A 243 -11.43 5.45 -5.91
CA PRO A 243 -9.98 5.38 -5.65
C PRO A 243 -9.31 6.75 -5.67
N ALA A 244 -9.64 7.61 -6.65
CA ALA A 244 -9.04 8.94 -6.77
C ALA A 244 -9.40 9.85 -5.59
N LEU A 245 -10.67 9.86 -5.16
CA LEU A 245 -11.12 10.63 -4.00
C LEU A 245 -10.42 10.17 -2.71
N ARG A 246 -10.23 8.86 -2.56
CA ARG A 246 -9.51 8.31 -1.40
C ARG A 246 -8.08 8.83 -1.34
N LEU A 247 -7.37 8.81 -2.46
CA LEU A 247 -5.99 9.30 -2.53
C LEU A 247 -5.90 10.81 -2.25
N ILE A 248 -6.84 11.60 -2.78
CA ILE A 248 -6.93 13.05 -2.49
C ILE A 248 -7.19 13.28 -1.01
N ARG A 249 -8.14 12.54 -0.42
CA ARG A 249 -8.45 12.62 1.02
C ARG A 249 -7.22 12.28 1.82
N ASP A 250 -6.57 11.15 1.55
CA ASP A 250 -5.41 10.72 2.31
C ASP A 250 -4.26 11.73 2.14
N THR A 251 -4.06 12.32 0.96
CA THR A 251 -3.03 13.37 0.78
C THR A 251 -3.36 14.68 1.52
N TRP A 252 -4.60 15.16 1.43
CA TRP A 252 -5.01 16.44 2.02
C TRP A 252 -5.15 16.35 3.55
N PHE A 253 -5.70 15.25 4.06
CA PHE A 253 -5.91 15.07 5.50
C PHE A 253 -4.67 14.51 6.22
N SER A 254 -3.85 13.67 5.59
CA SER A 254 -2.60 13.21 6.21
C SER A 254 -1.54 14.31 6.32
N GLY A 255 -1.61 15.34 5.47
CA GLY A 255 -0.78 16.55 5.61
C GLY A 255 -0.98 17.31 6.93
N ARG A 256 -2.08 17.07 7.66
CA ARG A 256 -2.30 17.63 9.01
C ARG A 256 -1.78 16.73 10.14
N GLN A 257 -1.67 15.42 9.93
CA GLN A 257 -1.09 14.52 10.93
C GLN A 257 0.44 14.41 10.81
N ALA A 258 1.00 14.58 9.61
CA ALA A 258 2.46 14.56 9.40
C ALA A 258 3.19 15.83 9.91
N ARG A 259 2.46 16.93 10.22
CA ARG A 259 3.05 18.16 10.78
C ARG A 259 3.17 18.19 12.31
N VAL A 260 2.86 17.08 13.00
CA VAL A 260 3.08 16.95 14.47
C VAL A 260 4.31 16.06 14.79
N GLY A 261 5.09 15.62 13.80
CA GLY A 261 6.32 14.87 14.11
C GLY A 261 7.05 14.35 12.89
N TYR A 262 7.62 15.25 12.10
CA TYR A 262 8.75 14.94 11.21
C TYR A 262 9.60 16.20 11.11
N ASP A 263 10.47 16.40 12.10
CA ASP A 263 11.70 17.12 11.84
C ASP A 263 12.70 16.10 11.30
N ILE A 264 12.98 16.23 10.02
CA ILE A 264 13.86 15.36 9.25
C ILE A 264 15.28 15.79 9.56
N ALA A 265 15.88 15.15 10.57
CA ALA A 265 17.32 15.13 10.72
C ALA A 265 17.89 14.01 9.83
N GLY A 266 18.39 14.41 8.65
CA GLY A 266 19.49 13.77 7.92
C GLY A 266 19.25 12.36 7.39
N ASP A 267 18.72 12.24 6.17
CA ASP A 267 19.03 11.11 5.31
C ASP A 267 19.87 11.62 4.13
N HIS A 268 21.18 11.35 4.20
CA HIS A 268 22.11 11.52 3.10
C HIS A 268 21.95 10.27 2.23
N ILE A 269 21.24 10.39 1.11
CA ILE A 269 21.16 9.31 0.12
C ILE A 269 22.49 9.29 -0.64
N ASP A 270 23.41 8.45 -0.22
CA ASP A 270 24.57 8.08 -1.04
C ASP A 270 24.10 7.16 -2.17
N PHE A 271 23.95 7.74 -3.36
CA PHE A 271 23.95 6.99 -4.61
C PHE A 271 25.38 6.52 -4.90
N ASN A 272 25.76 5.35 -4.39
CA ASN A 272 26.94 4.65 -4.91
C ASN A 272 26.53 3.35 -5.59
N GLY A 273 26.33 3.46 -6.91
CA GLY A 273 25.87 2.38 -7.76
C GLY A 273 26.19 2.63 -9.22
N SER A 274 27.45 2.93 -9.54
CA SER A 274 27.97 2.67 -10.89
C SER A 274 29.41 2.19 -10.82
N THR A 275 29.55 0.89 -11.02
CA THR A 275 30.76 0.15 -11.39
C THR A 275 31.47 0.83 -12.57
N PHE A 276 32.74 1.22 -12.37
CA PHE A 276 33.69 1.37 -13.47
C PHE A 276 34.91 0.48 -13.17
N HIS A 277 35.08 -0.54 -13.99
CA HIS A 277 36.28 -1.37 -14.04
C HIS A 277 37.41 -0.59 -14.73
N GLY A 278 38.60 -0.60 -14.13
CA GLY A 278 39.85 -0.21 -14.79
C GLY A 278 41.05 -0.69 -13.97
N PRO A 279 42.05 -1.34 -14.56
CA PRO A 279 43.19 -1.90 -13.83
C PRO A 279 44.24 -0.80 -13.60
N VAL A 280 44.72 -0.66 -12.37
CA VAL A 280 45.94 0.08 -12.09
C VAL A 280 46.99 -0.89 -11.55
N THR A 281 47.92 -1.18 -12.44
CA THR A 281 49.21 -1.83 -12.24
C THR A 281 50.20 -0.92 -11.49
N GLY A 282 51.01 -1.51 -10.61
CA GLY A 282 52.29 -0.97 -10.12
C GLY A 282 52.16 -0.20 -8.82
N LYS A 283 53.00 -0.36 -7.80
CA LYS A 283 54.38 -0.85 -7.73
C LYS A 283 54.61 -1.48 -6.35
N GLN A 284 55.45 -2.51 -6.34
CA GLN A 284 56.19 -2.97 -5.16
C GLN A 284 56.97 -1.81 -4.55
N ASP A 285 56.93 -1.68 -3.23
CA ASP A 285 58.11 -1.23 -2.49
C ASP A 285 58.37 -2.14 -1.29
N VAL A 286 59.56 -2.70 -1.35
CA VAL A 286 60.19 -3.58 -0.38
C VAL A 286 60.89 -2.69 0.63
N ARG A 287 60.57 -2.81 1.93
CA ARG A 287 61.58 -2.52 2.96
C ARG A 287 61.34 -3.26 4.27
N ASN A 288 62.07 -4.37 4.34
CA ASN A 288 62.76 -4.98 5.47
C ASN A 288 62.86 -4.21 6.81
N ARG A 289 62.98 -5.06 7.86
CA ARG A 289 63.70 -4.91 9.14
C ARG A 289 63.00 -4.05 10.20
N GLU A 290 63.00 -4.41 11.47
CA GLU A 290 63.97 -5.21 12.23
C GLU A 290 63.25 -5.86 13.43
N GLU A 291 63.53 -7.14 13.67
CA GLU A 291 63.36 -7.80 14.95
C GLU A 291 64.37 -7.19 15.94
N GLU A 292 63.98 -6.96 17.20
CA GLU A 292 64.90 -7.12 18.33
C GLU A 292 64.16 -7.52 19.61
N PRO A 293 64.87 -8.17 20.56
CA PRO A 293 64.30 -9.21 21.40
C PRO A 293 64.14 -8.80 22.87
N SER A 294 63.45 -9.69 23.57
CA SER A 294 63.42 -9.89 25.01
C SER A 294 64.78 -9.70 25.71
N VAL A 295 64.80 -8.92 26.78
CA VAL A 295 65.80 -9.00 27.84
C VAL A 295 65.10 -9.10 29.19
N GLN A 296 65.33 -10.25 29.83
CA GLN A 296 65.37 -10.63 31.25
C GLN A 296 64.34 -10.05 32.22
#